data_AF-A0A7C1EJ77-F1
#
_entry.id   AF-A0A7C1EJ77-F1
#
_cell.length_a   1.000
_cell.length_b   1.000
_cell.length_c   1.000
_cell.angle_alpha   90.00
_cell.angle_beta   90.00
_cell.angle_gamma   90.00
#
_symmetry.space_group_name_H-M   'P 1'
#
loop_
_entity.id
_entity.type
_entity.pdbx_description
1 polymer ?
#
loop_
_entity_poly.entity_id
_entity_poly.type
_entity_poly.pdbx_seq_one_letter_code
_entity_poly.pdbx_strand_id
1 'polypeptide(L)'
;MTTEWTKFRKDTILSAWMIVSFWSAGSPGKESTMKRSGNFISVLLGLLLLVALGGGLAAMLRGASSTRGDPGISPLATSTALQSPLSTPTPVYTPSPAPTATPVVIPPPPNWPTDEPWPPLPTTPNIPSSKTPAPFATPSFAPQPQGTPPNQLQLVWYLQAPNSASSPQLQAVTVDRDGQRWGESAAPINLSLRPEFPGPSLIEIIPAPDHSQLVGQVAYGESVRSVVIDPGTGATRSIVPEDNSITFLAWKTNGQRMLVSSHDRVKLLDLASTVSTTVDFPREQYGPYLNAAAYSLDGAYLADAVVYPATLGVRDREIAEIGLREGERGERASLIQIPGGVLVGPNTLMWSPLGNKLSWVVNIVPSGTLNIANMQTQLWVFDVPTKQARVIATLAQGTEYKHVPAWSPDGRYIAYIKEGASNQNDAYVFEIESGSERRITGFGEQRVSHLVWSPSAQLLAFNLSKGDHGEIWITDLQGTNRGAIAGPTLNGAPFVWLPQG
;
A
#
# COMPACT_ATOMS: atom_id res chain seq x y z
N MET A 1 1.43 -50.32 -1.51
CA MET A 1 0.38 -49.87 -0.58
C MET A 1 1.01 -48.83 0.34
N THR A 2 1.15 -47.55 -0.05
CA THR A 2 0.15 -46.46 0.11
C THR A 2 -0.56 -46.56 1.47
N THR A 3 -0.51 -45.61 2.40
CA THR A 3 -0.37 -44.14 2.28
C THR A 3 -0.05 -43.55 3.67
N GLU A 4 0.76 -42.51 3.73
CA GLU A 4 0.89 -41.62 4.90
C GLU A 4 0.53 -40.17 4.50
N TRP A 5 -0.25 -39.54 5.40
CA TRP A 5 -0.45 -38.12 5.74
C TRP A 5 -0.38 -36.99 4.71
N THR A 6 -1.42 -36.14 4.71
CA THR A 6 -1.23 -34.69 4.93
C THR A 6 -2.51 -34.00 5.42
N LYS A 7 -2.31 -33.13 6.41
CA LYS A 7 -3.26 -32.43 7.26
C LYS A 7 -3.49 -31.04 6.65
N PHE A 8 -4.67 -30.76 6.10
CA PHE A 8 -5.01 -29.42 5.58
C PHE A 8 -5.41 -28.49 6.75
N ARG A 9 -4.64 -27.42 6.97
CA ARG A 9 -5.04 -26.27 7.82
C ARG A 9 -5.91 -25.31 7.01
N LYS A 10 -6.90 -24.69 7.67
CA LYS A 10 -7.96 -23.84 7.10
C LYS A 10 -7.77 -22.34 7.39
N ASP A 11 -6.56 -21.89 7.72
CA ASP A 11 -6.32 -20.56 8.31
C ASP A 11 -5.73 -19.52 7.33
N THR A 12 -6.10 -19.54 6.04
CA THR A 12 -5.50 -18.57 5.08
C THR A 12 -6.44 -18.16 3.97
N ILE A 13 -7.68 -17.78 4.30
CA ILE A 13 -8.59 -17.14 3.35
C ILE A 13 -9.39 -16.12 4.13
N LEU A 14 -8.98 -14.83 4.10
CA LEU A 14 -9.87 -13.65 4.20
C LEU A 14 -9.15 -12.27 4.22
N SER A 15 -7.83 -12.18 4.02
CA SER A 15 -7.13 -10.87 3.94
C SER A 15 -6.74 -10.40 2.53
N ALA A 16 -7.27 -11.01 1.46
CA ALA A 16 -6.88 -10.70 0.07
C ALA A 16 -7.87 -9.82 -0.72
N TRP A 17 -8.85 -9.17 -0.08
CA TRP A 17 -9.79 -8.27 -0.76
C TRP A 17 -9.53 -6.80 -0.41
N MET A 18 -8.40 -6.30 -0.87
CA MET A 18 -8.16 -4.94 -1.37
C MET A 18 -6.70 -4.93 -1.81
N ILE A 19 -6.42 -4.32 -2.98
CA ILE A 19 -5.17 -4.42 -3.76
C ILE A 19 -5.18 -5.60 -4.74
N VAL A 20 -5.83 -5.41 -5.90
CA VAL A 20 -5.23 -5.48 -7.25
C VAL A 20 -6.35 -5.14 -8.24
N SER A 21 -6.24 -3.99 -8.90
CA SER A 21 -6.87 -3.76 -10.21
C SER A 21 -5.98 -2.82 -10.99
N PHE A 22 -5.09 -3.41 -11.79
CA PHE A 22 -4.35 -2.69 -12.82
C PHE A 22 -4.24 -3.55 -14.08
N TRP A 23 -4.48 -2.87 -15.20
CA TRP A 23 -4.19 -3.18 -16.60
C TRP A 23 -5.19 -4.04 -17.40
N SER A 24 -6.09 -3.33 -18.10
CA SER A 24 -6.35 -3.62 -19.52
C SER A 24 -5.94 -2.39 -20.35
N ALA A 25 -4.81 -2.47 -21.04
CA ALA A 25 -4.40 -1.47 -22.02
C ALA A 25 -5.27 -1.58 -23.28
N GLY A 26 -5.92 -0.48 -23.65
CA GLY A 26 -6.56 -0.31 -24.95
C GLY A 26 -5.52 0.02 -26.02
N SER A 27 -5.59 -0.65 -27.16
CA SER A 27 -4.92 -0.23 -28.39
C SER A 27 -5.86 0.69 -29.20
N PRO A 28 -5.35 1.76 -29.85
CA PRO A 28 -6.17 2.60 -30.72
C PRO A 28 -6.09 2.16 -32.19
N GLY A 29 -7.23 2.18 -32.87
CA GLY A 29 -7.30 2.36 -34.33
C GLY A 29 -8.06 1.29 -35.11
N LYS A 30 -9.37 1.51 -35.31
CA LYS A 30 -9.96 1.73 -36.65
C LYS A 30 -11.45 2.03 -36.51
N GLU A 31 -11.85 3.19 -37.04
CA GLU A 31 -13.24 3.52 -37.31
C GLU A 31 -13.86 2.52 -38.28
N SER A 32 -15.03 1.99 -37.92
CA SER A 32 -16.08 1.70 -38.90
C SER A 32 -17.44 1.77 -38.24
N THR A 33 -18.25 2.70 -38.74
CA THR A 33 -19.68 2.83 -38.54
C THR A 33 -20.44 1.49 -38.54
N MET A 34 -21.23 1.21 -37.51
CA MET A 34 -22.43 0.38 -37.68
C MET A 34 -23.55 0.71 -36.68
N LYS A 35 -24.77 0.62 -37.20
CA LYS A 35 -26.05 1.13 -36.72
C LYS A 35 -26.57 0.41 -35.46
N ARG A 36 -27.47 1.11 -34.76
CA ARG A 36 -28.44 0.58 -33.78
C ARG A 36 -29.15 -0.70 -34.29
N SER A 37 -29.04 -1.79 -33.52
CA SER A 37 -30.08 -2.80 -33.29
C SER A 37 -29.67 -3.69 -32.09
N GLY A 38 -30.65 -4.19 -31.33
CA GLY A 38 -30.49 -4.66 -29.94
C GLY A 38 -30.13 -6.13 -29.68
N ASN A 39 -30.34 -6.52 -28.40
CA ASN A 39 -30.14 -7.79 -27.65
C ASN A 39 -28.88 -7.74 -26.76
N PHE A 40 -28.93 -7.52 -25.43
CA PHE A 40 -29.51 -8.31 -24.31
C PHE A 40 -29.09 -9.78 -24.26
N ILE A 41 -28.52 -10.16 -23.10
CA ILE A 41 -28.09 -11.49 -22.61
C ILE A 41 -26.66 -11.91 -22.99
N SER A 42 -25.73 -11.79 -22.02
CA SER A 42 -24.70 -12.80 -21.68
C SER A 42 -23.95 -12.39 -20.41
N VAL A 43 -23.71 -13.36 -19.51
CA VAL A 43 -23.05 -13.30 -18.18
C VAL A 43 -23.98 -13.11 -16.99
N LEU A 44 -24.91 -14.06 -16.85
CA LEU A 44 -25.52 -14.44 -15.59
C LEU A 44 -25.92 -15.93 -15.71
N LEU A 45 -24.95 -16.83 -15.55
CA LEU A 45 -25.17 -18.28 -15.38
C LEU A 45 -23.84 -18.96 -14.98
N GLY A 46 -23.59 -18.93 -13.67
CA GLY A 46 -22.53 -19.66 -12.99
C GLY A 46 -22.87 -19.84 -11.50
N LEU A 47 -24.17 -19.98 -11.20
CA LEU A 47 -24.71 -20.11 -9.86
C LEU A 47 -26.04 -20.87 -9.95
N LEU A 48 -25.97 -22.20 -10.15
CA LEU A 48 -27.04 -23.18 -9.88
C LEU A 48 -26.56 -24.58 -10.31
N LEU A 49 -25.79 -25.25 -9.45
CA LEU A 49 -25.74 -26.73 -9.36
C LEU A 49 -24.90 -27.16 -8.16
N LEU A 50 -25.50 -27.09 -6.97
CA LEU A 50 -25.26 -28.02 -5.85
C LEU A 50 -26.27 -27.75 -4.70
N VAL A 51 -27.56 -27.78 -5.03
CA VAL A 51 -28.61 -28.17 -4.08
C VAL A 51 -29.62 -29.02 -4.85
N ALA A 52 -29.35 -30.32 -4.92
CA ALA A 52 -30.36 -31.34 -5.15
C ALA A 52 -29.78 -32.67 -4.67
N LEU A 53 -30.10 -33.00 -3.41
CA LEU A 53 -30.22 -34.32 -2.77
C LEU A 53 -29.62 -34.31 -1.35
N GLY A 54 -30.49 -34.53 -0.36
CA GLY A 54 -30.08 -34.86 1.01
C GLY A 54 -30.72 -33.99 2.08
N GLY A 55 -32.04 -34.12 2.26
CA GLY A 55 -32.73 -33.56 3.42
C GLY A 55 -32.45 -34.35 4.71
N GLY A 56 -32.62 -33.65 5.83
CA GLY A 56 -33.10 -34.19 7.11
C GLY A 56 -32.17 -35.10 7.91
N LEU A 57 -31.65 -34.58 9.04
CA LEU A 57 -31.95 -35.15 10.36
C LEU A 57 -31.57 -34.17 11.48
N ALA A 58 -32.47 -34.04 12.44
CA ALA A 58 -32.26 -33.39 13.72
C ALA A 58 -31.85 -34.42 14.80
N ALA A 59 -31.29 -33.88 15.90
CA ALA A 59 -31.30 -34.38 17.27
C ALA A 59 -30.08 -35.13 17.84
N MET A 60 -29.85 -34.83 19.14
CA MET A 60 -29.08 -35.56 20.17
C MET A 60 -27.55 -35.43 20.12
N LEU A 61 -26.79 -35.10 21.17
CA LEU A 61 -26.97 -35.19 22.63
C LEU A 61 -26.06 -34.19 23.38
N ARG A 62 -26.48 -33.85 24.61
CA ARG A 62 -25.68 -33.20 25.68
C ARG A 62 -24.72 -34.20 26.31
N GLY A 63 -23.64 -33.71 26.92
CA GLY A 63 -22.82 -34.43 27.91
C GLY A 63 -21.37 -33.93 27.90
N ALA A 64 -21.00 -32.94 28.72
CA ALA A 64 -20.51 -33.10 30.10
C ALA A 64 -19.02 -33.50 30.20
N SER A 65 -18.21 -32.47 30.49
CA SER A 65 -17.20 -32.38 31.57
C SER A 65 -16.07 -33.40 31.76
N SER A 66 -14.87 -32.82 31.94
CA SER A 66 -13.77 -33.21 32.86
C SER A 66 -12.89 -34.38 32.40
N THR A 67 -11.58 -34.48 32.64
CA THR A 67 -10.69 -33.96 33.68
C THR A 67 -9.22 -33.98 33.21
N ARG A 68 -8.46 -33.03 33.74
CA ARG A 68 -7.05 -33.04 34.18
C ARG A 68 -6.23 -34.34 34.04
N GLY A 69 -4.99 -34.21 33.56
CA GLY A 69 -3.92 -35.21 33.73
C GLY A 69 -2.58 -34.76 33.15
N ASP A 70 -1.80 -33.99 33.92
CA ASP A 70 -0.33 -34.02 33.83
C ASP A 70 0.16 -35.22 34.65
N PRO A 71 1.28 -35.86 34.25
CA PRO A 71 2.52 -35.61 34.98
C PRO A 71 3.76 -35.52 34.08
N GLY A 72 4.69 -34.63 34.46
CA GLY A 72 5.96 -34.44 33.76
C GLY A 72 7.07 -35.43 34.14
N ILE A 73 8.15 -35.44 33.35
CA ILE A 73 9.52 -35.82 33.76
C ILE A 73 10.54 -34.98 32.95
N SER A 74 11.26 -34.13 33.68
CA SER A 74 12.69 -33.69 33.68
C SER A 74 13.69 -33.87 32.51
N PRO A 75 14.79 -33.07 32.53
CA PRO A 75 15.56 -32.63 31.36
C PRO A 75 16.85 -33.44 31.13
N LEU A 76 17.37 -33.41 29.90
CA LEU A 76 18.71 -33.90 29.59
C LEU A 76 19.54 -32.78 28.98
N ALA A 77 20.45 -32.26 29.81
CA ALA A 77 21.64 -31.57 29.37
C ALA A 77 22.70 -32.61 29.00
N THR A 78 23.39 -32.39 27.87
CA THR A 78 24.76 -32.89 27.70
C THR A 78 25.55 -31.86 26.90
N SER A 79 26.61 -31.34 27.52
CA SER A 79 27.62 -30.50 26.90
C SER A 79 28.55 -31.36 26.02
N THR A 80 29.01 -30.82 24.88
CA THR A 80 30.43 -30.99 24.51
C THR A 80 30.89 -29.95 23.48
N ALA A 81 32.00 -29.31 23.86
CA ALA A 81 33.14 -28.87 23.05
C ALA A 81 32.96 -27.81 21.95
N LEU A 82 33.48 -26.62 22.26
CA LEU A 82 34.02 -25.63 21.32
C LEU A 82 35.01 -26.28 20.34
N GLN A 83 34.78 -26.10 19.04
CA GLN A 83 35.81 -26.17 18.01
C GLN A 83 35.83 -24.86 17.24
N SER A 84 37.04 -24.32 17.08
CA SER A 84 37.38 -23.10 16.34
C SER A 84 36.90 -23.17 14.89
N PRO A 85 36.52 -22.04 14.26
CA PRO A 85 36.11 -22.05 12.86
C PRO A 85 37.32 -22.38 11.96
N LEU A 86 37.23 -23.50 11.24
CA LEU A 86 38.07 -23.80 10.10
C LEU A 86 37.84 -22.72 9.03
N SER A 87 38.90 -22.05 8.61
CA SER A 87 38.90 -21.10 7.50
C SER A 87 38.45 -21.81 6.23
N THR A 88 37.24 -21.51 5.75
CA THR A 88 36.78 -21.92 4.43
C THR A 88 37.45 -21.06 3.36
N PRO A 89 38.06 -21.65 2.31
CA PRO A 89 38.61 -20.87 1.21
C PRO A 89 37.47 -20.20 0.44
N THR A 90 37.69 -18.94 0.06
CA THR A 90 36.82 -18.15 -0.81
C THR A 90 36.53 -18.92 -2.10
N PRO A 91 35.27 -19.18 -2.48
CA PRO A 91 34.98 -19.84 -3.74
C PRO A 91 35.32 -18.90 -4.89
N VAL A 92 36.29 -19.30 -5.72
CA VAL A 92 36.53 -18.68 -7.03
C VAL A 92 35.36 -19.08 -7.92
N TYR A 93 34.50 -18.11 -8.27
CA TYR A 93 33.38 -18.33 -9.17
C TYR A 93 33.90 -18.40 -10.61
N THR A 94 34.19 -19.60 -11.10
CA THR A 94 34.27 -19.83 -12.56
C THR A 94 32.85 -19.85 -13.11
N PRO A 95 32.52 -19.10 -14.16
CA PRO A 95 31.19 -19.15 -14.77
C PRO A 95 30.93 -20.57 -15.27
N SER A 96 29.97 -21.25 -14.65
CA SER A 96 29.48 -22.54 -15.12
C SER A 96 28.79 -22.32 -16.48
N PRO A 97 29.05 -23.14 -17.51
CA PRO A 97 28.27 -23.07 -18.74
C PRO A 97 26.80 -23.33 -18.39
N ALA A 98 25.91 -22.61 -19.08
CA ALA A 98 24.46 -22.72 -18.89
C ALA A 98 24.03 -24.20 -18.90
N PRO A 99 23.18 -24.65 -17.97
CA PRO A 99 22.70 -26.02 -17.99
C PRO A 99 21.98 -26.25 -19.32
N THR A 100 22.48 -27.19 -20.12
CA THR A 100 21.76 -27.66 -21.30
C THR A 100 20.55 -28.42 -20.78
N ALA A 101 19.40 -27.76 -20.74
CA ALA A 101 18.16 -28.38 -20.32
C ALA A 101 17.87 -29.56 -21.25
N THR A 102 18.10 -30.77 -20.76
CA THR A 102 17.62 -31.98 -21.43
C THR A 102 16.11 -32.01 -21.19
N PRO A 103 15.27 -32.00 -22.23
CA PRO A 103 13.82 -31.94 -22.03
C PRO A 103 13.37 -33.19 -21.27
N VAL A 104 12.67 -32.96 -20.16
CA VAL A 104 12.01 -34.04 -19.40
C VAL A 104 10.84 -34.53 -20.24
N VAL A 105 10.94 -35.76 -20.74
CA VAL A 105 9.85 -36.41 -21.48
C VAL A 105 8.88 -37.02 -20.46
N ILE A 106 7.64 -36.51 -20.40
CA ILE A 106 6.58 -37.09 -19.58
C ILE A 106 5.85 -38.14 -20.43
N PRO A 107 5.88 -39.43 -20.05
CA PRO A 107 5.20 -40.49 -20.80
C PRO A 107 3.66 -40.41 -20.65
N PRO A 108 2.90 -40.95 -21.62
CA PRO A 108 1.44 -41.05 -21.53
C PRO A 108 0.99 -41.89 -20.32
N PRO A 109 -0.20 -41.61 -19.76
CA PRO A 109 -0.77 -42.41 -18.68
C PRO A 109 -1.18 -43.82 -19.17
N PRO A 110 -1.33 -44.81 -18.27
CA PRO A 110 -1.43 -46.23 -18.61
C PRO A 110 -2.61 -46.66 -19.51
N ASN A 111 -3.60 -45.80 -19.74
CA ASN A 111 -4.82 -46.10 -20.49
C ASN A 111 -5.03 -45.18 -21.71
N TRP A 112 -3.96 -44.58 -22.24
CA TRP A 112 -4.05 -43.74 -23.44
C TRP A 112 -4.39 -44.60 -24.68
N PRO A 113 -5.32 -44.17 -25.56
CA PRO A 113 -5.67 -44.92 -26.76
C PRO A 113 -4.45 -45.14 -27.66
N THR A 114 -4.19 -46.38 -28.10
CA THR A 114 -3.03 -46.73 -28.95
C THR A 114 -3.04 -46.05 -30.31
N ASP A 115 -4.19 -45.53 -30.71
CA ASP A 115 -4.45 -45.01 -32.05
C ASP A 115 -4.37 -43.47 -32.10
N GLU A 116 -4.05 -42.84 -30.96
CA GLU A 116 -3.96 -41.39 -30.82
C GLU A 116 -2.54 -40.99 -30.34
N PRO A 117 -1.77 -40.18 -31.09
CA PRO A 117 -0.43 -39.81 -30.68
C PRO A 117 -0.45 -38.94 -29.42
N TRP A 118 0.42 -39.24 -28.45
CA TRP A 118 0.59 -38.43 -27.23
C TRP A 118 1.03 -37.02 -27.62
N PRO A 119 0.32 -35.96 -27.19
CA PRO A 119 0.60 -34.61 -27.65
C PRO A 119 2.01 -34.17 -27.20
N PRO A 120 2.79 -33.52 -28.08
CA PRO A 120 4.04 -32.91 -27.64
C PRO A 120 3.75 -31.88 -26.56
N LEU A 121 4.64 -31.78 -25.57
CA LEU A 121 4.61 -30.66 -24.63
C LEU A 121 4.50 -29.37 -25.46
N PRO A 122 3.64 -28.41 -25.07
CA PRO A 122 3.63 -27.12 -25.74
C PRO A 122 5.06 -26.62 -25.71
N THR A 123 5.67 -26.50 -26.88
CA THR A 123 6.97 -25.84 -26.99
C THR A 123 6.79 -24.52 -26.28
N THR A 124 7.61 -24.25 -25.27
CA THR A 124 7.69 -22.90 -24.72
C THR A 124 7.80 -22.00 -25.95
N PRO A 125 6.85 -21.07 -26.18
CA PRO A 125 6.98 -20.15 -27.29
C PRO A 125 8.39 -19.59 -27.19
N ASN A 126 9.13 -19.57 -28.31
CA ASN A 126 10.31 -18.72 -28.37
C ASN A 126 9.80 -17.31 -28.05
N ILE A 127 9.92 -16.90 -26.79
CA ILE A 127 9.65 -15.52 -26.39
C ILE A 127 10.76 -14.78 -27.12
N PRO A 128 10.43 -14.01 -28.18
CA PRO A 128 11.46 -13.24 -28.85
C PRO A 128 12.15 -12.42 -27.77
N SER A 129 13.49 -12.42 -27.76
CA SER A 129 14.31 -11.59 -26.88
C SER A 129 13.62 -10.24 -26.72
N SER A 130 13.03 -9.99 -25.54
CA SER A 130 12.06 -8.91 -25.40
C SER A 130 12.75 -7.63 -25.82
N LYS A 131 12.28 -6.99 -26.89
CA LYS A 131 12.77 -5.65 -27.23
C LYS A 131 12.57 -4.81 -25.98
N THR A 132 13.67 -4.26 -25.46
CA THR A 132 13.61 -3.31 -24.34
C THR A 132 12.56 -2.26 -24.70
N PRO A 133 11.56 -2.02 -23.83
CA PRO A 133 10.55 -1.01 -24.10
C PRO A 133 11.18 0.34 -24.42
N ALA A 134 10.52 1.10 -25.29
CA ALA A 134 10.97 2.44 -25.61
C ALA A 134 11.05 3.30 -24.33
N PRO A 135 12.01 4.22 -24.23
CA PRO A 135 12.07 5.15 -23.11
C PRO A 135 10.84 6.05 -23.11
N PHE A 136 10.36 6.38 -21.92
CA PHE A 136 9.35 7.42 -21.74
C PHE A 136 9.91 8.79 -22.13
N ALA A 137 9.01 9.72 -22.42
CA ALA A 137 9.41 11.11 -22.66
C ALA A 137 10.08 11.69 -21.40
N THR A 138 11.15 12.46 -21.62
CA THR A 138 11.75 13.23 -20.52
C THR A 138 10.90 14.49 -20.30
N PRO A 139 10.54 14.82 -19.05
CA PRO A 139 9.77 16.02 -18.78
C PRO A 139 10.49 17.28 -19.23
N SER A 140 9.71 18.28 -19.65
CA SER A 140 10.25 19.62 -19.91
C SER A 140 10.33 20.41 -18.62
N PHE A 141 11.54 20.78 -18.22
CA PHE A 141 11.79 21.55 -17.00
C PHE A 141 11.98 23.04 -17.30
N ALA A 142 11.64 23.89 -16.33
CA ALA A 142 12.04 25.29 -16.36
C ALA A 142 13.58 25.41 -16.41
N PRO A 143 14.14 26.44 -17.07
CA PRO A 143 15.58 26.66 -17.09
C PRO A 143 16.13 26.72 -15.67
N GLN A 144 17.22 25.99 -15.43
CA GLN A 144 17.89 26.02 -14.14
C GLN A 144 18.34 27.46 -13.82
N PRO A 145 18.13 27.97 -12.58
CA PRO A 145 18.57 29.29 -12.20
C PRO A 145 20.09 29.47 -12.40
N GLN A 146 20.48 30.66 -12.87
CA GLN A 146 21.90 31.02 -12.98
C GLN A 146 22.43 31.48 -11.62
N GLY A 147 23.63 31.02 -11.25
CA GLY A 147 24.32 31.44 -10.03
C GLY A 147 24.63 30.30 -9.07
N THR A 148 24.99 30.65 -7.85
CA THR A 148 25.25 29.67 -6.79
C THR A 148 23.91 29.21 -6.21
N PRO A 149 23.70 27.89 -6.03
CA PRO A 149 22.50 27.39 -5.36
C PRO A 149 22.33 28.02 -3.97
N PRO A 150 21.09 28.29 -3.54
CA PRO A 150 20.84 28.78 -2.20
C PRO A 150 21.36 27.77 -1.18
N ASN A 151 21.81 28.28 -0.03
CA ASN A 151 22.31 27.43 1.05
C ASN A 151 21.26 26.46 1.61
N GLN A 152 19.99 26.63 1.25
CA GLN A 152 18.87 25.80 1.73
C GLN A 152 18.08 25.17 0.58
N LEU A 153 18.65 24.10 0.01
CA LEU A 153 17.94 23.25 -0.94
C LEU A 153 17.18 22.14 -0.22
N GLN A 154 15.98 21.89 -0.69
CA GLN A 154 15.11 20.81 -0.28
C GLN A 154 15.25 19.63 -1.25
N LEU A 155 14.93 18.42 -0.78
CA LEU A 155 15.03 17.20 -1.59
C LEU A 155 13.65 16.65 -1.88
N VAL A 156 13.35 16.41 -3.15
CA VAL A 156 12.18 15.64 -3.57
C VAL A 156 12.66 14.29 -4.07
N TRP A 157 12.43 13.26 -3.26
CA TRP A 157 12.77 11.87 -3.59
C TRP A 157 11.62 11.22 -4.36
N TYR A 158 11.88 10.73 -5.56
CA TYR A 158 10.88 10.16 -6.45
C TYR A 158 11.38 8.86 -7.09
N LEU A 159 10.44 8.02 -7.49
CA LEU A 159 10.73 6.73 -8.12
C LEU A 159 10.95 6.91 -9.63
N GLN A 160 12.20 7.08 -10.05
CA GLN A 160 12.58 7.24 -11.45
C GLN A 160 12.41 5.92 -12.20
N ALA A 161 11.70 5.98 -13.33
CA ALA A 161 11.47 4.84 -14.21
C ALA A 161 11.67 5.28 -15.68
N PRO A 162 12.82 5.01 -16.31
CA PRO A 162 13.08 5.39 -17.69
C PRO A 162 12.14 4.73 -18.72
N ASN A 163 11.60 3.55 -18.40
CA ASN A 163 10.64 2.82 -19.25
C ASN A 163 9.82 1.82 -18.41
N SER A 164 8.82 1.19 -19.03
CA SER A 164 7.89 0.27 -18.36
C SER A 164 8.51 -1.04 -17.83
N ALA A 165 9.70 -1.42 -18.28
CA ALA A 165 10.43 -2.60 -17.80
C ALA A 165 11.65 -2.26 -16.94
N SER A 166 11.90 -0.98 -16.66
CA SER A 166 13.04 -0.57 -15.85
C SER A 166 12.85 -0.96 -14.39
N SER A 167 13.91 -1.44 -13.73
CA SER A 167 13.96 -1.51 -12.27
C SER A 167 13.97 -0.10 -11.71
N PRO A 168 12.86 0.40 -11.13
CA PRO A 168 12.81 1.78 -10.74
C PRO A 168 13.78 2.07 -9.60
N GLN A 169 14.37 3.26 -9.62
CA GLN A 169 15.36 3.70 -8.64
C GLN A 169 14.84 4.94 -7.92
N LEU A 170 15.19 5.09 -6.65
CA LEU A 170 14.81 6.28 -5.89
C LEU A 170 15.84 7.38 -6.14
N GLN A 171 15.45 8.42 -6.87
CA GLN A 171 16.29 9.55 -7.27
C GLN A 171 15.83 10.80 -6.51
N ALA A 172 16.75 11.71 -6.19
CA ALA A 172 16.38 13.00 -5.61
C ALA A 172 16.57 14.12 -6.64
N VAL A 173 15.62 15.06 -6.68
CA VAL A 173 15.81 16.38 -7.28
C VAL A 173 15.96 17.42 -6.16
N THR A 174 16.89 18.35 -6.34
CA THR A 174 17.05 19.50 -5.44
C THR A 174 16.20 20.66 -5.91
N VAL A 175 15.39 21.22 -5.02
CA VAL A 175 14.55 22.39 -5.27
C VAL A 175 14.76 23.45 -4.19
N ASP A 176 14.60 24.72 -4.53
CA ASP A 176 14.56 25.78 -3.53
C ASP A 176 13.16 25.94 -2.91
N ARG A 177 13.03 26.92 -2.00
CA ARG A 177 11.77 27.21 -1.30
C ARG A 177 10.62 27.58 -2.25
N ASP A 178 10.93 28.15 -3.41
CA ASP A 178 9.95 28.56 -4.43
C ASP A 178 9.69 27.44 -5.44
N GLY A 179 10.29 26.26 -5.23
CA GLY A 179 10.12 25.08 -6.07
C GLY A 179 10.95 25.11 -7.35
N GLN A 180 11.90 26.04 -7.50
CA GLN A 180 12.78 26.06 -8.66
C GLN A 180 13.78 24.90 -8.58
N ARG A 181 13.98 24.22 -9.71
CA ARG A 181 14.85 23.05 -9.83
C ARG A 181 16.33 23.48 -9.95
N TRP A 182 17.19 22.91 -9.10
CA TRP A 182 18.64 23.19 -9.08
C TRP A 182 19.52 22.02 -9.53
N GLY A 183 18.96 20.82 -9.73
CA GLY A 183 19.71 19.64 -10.15
C GLY A 183 19.16 18.34 -9.55
N GLU A 184 19.86 17.25 -9.80
CA GLU A 184 19.58 15.91 -9.26
C GLU A 184 20.70 15.44 -8.34
N SER A 185 20.40 14.55 -7.39
CA SER A 185 21.44 13.92 -6.57
C SER A 185 22.41 13.10 -7.42
N ALA A 186 23.65 13.02 -6.96
CA ALA A 186 24.73 12.37 -7.70
C ALA A 186 24.54 10.85 -7.89
N ALA A 187 23.82 10.19 -6.97
CA ALA A 187 23.56 8.76 -7.06
C ALA A 187 22.11 8.43 -6.66
N PRO A 188 21.38 7.65 -7.48
CA PRO A 188 20.10 7.08 -7.09
C PRO A 188 20.29 5.94 -6.08
N ILE A 189 19.25 5.70 -5.27
CA ILE A 189 19.17 4.59 -4.33
C ILE A 189 18.50 3.39 -5.02
N ASN A 190 19.21 2.27 -5.03
CA ASN A 190 18.69 1.02 -5.58
C ASN A 190 17.91 0.23 -4.52
N LEU A 191 16.58 0.22 -4.68
CA LEU A 191 15.68 -0.53 -3.82
C LEU A 191 15.62 -2.03 -4.16
N SER A 192 16.46 -2.51 -5.10
CA SER A 192 16.47 -3.88 -5.61
C SER A 192 15.12 -4.36 -6.15
N LEU A 193 14.31 -3.42 -6.67
CA LEU A 193 13.02 -3.70 -7.27
C LEU A 193 13.25 -4.39 -8.62
N ARG A 194 12.83 -5.66 -8.73
CA ARG A 194 12.91 -6.43 -9.97
C ARG A 194 11.61 -6.28 -10.77
N PRO A 195 11.67 -6.05 -12.08
CA PRO A 195 10.48 -5.81 -12.91
C PRO A 195 9.74 -7.11 -13.31
N GLU A 196 10.21 -8.27 -12.86
CA GLU A 196 9.68 -9.58 -13.26
C GLU A 196 8.28 -9.84 -12.71
N PHE A 197 7.30 -10.12 -13.57
CA PHE A 197 5.89 -10.19 -13.18
C PHE A 197 5.55 -11.39 -12.27
N PRO A 198 4.70 -11.21 -11.23
CA PRO A 198 4.32 -9.94 -10.62
C PRO A 198 5.49 -9.37 -9.81
N GLY A 199 6.04 -8.23 -10.26
CA GLY A 199 7.30 -7.70 -9.72
C GLY A 199 7.07 -6.77 -8.54
N PRO A 200 8.04 -6.67 -7.60
CA PRO A 200 7.99 -5.71 -6.52
C PRO A 200 7.70 -4.29 -6.99
N SER A 201 6.61 -3.70 -6.50
CA SER A 201 6.22 -2.32 -6.79
C SER A 201 6.21 -1.50 -5.50
N LEU A 202 6.97 -0.40 -5.49
CA LEU A 202 6.91 0.55 -4.39
C LEU A 202 5.61 1.33 -4.49
N ILE A 203 4.71 1.14 -3.52
CA ILE A 203 3.38 1.75 -3.50
C ILE A 203 3.31 2.97 -2.59
N GLU A 204 4.25 3.11 -1.65
CA GLU A 204 4.28 4.23 -0.71
C GLU A 204 5.68 4.47 -0.14
N ILE A 205 5.96 5.73 0.21
CA ILE A 205 7.16 6.15 0.93
C ILE A 205 6.70 7.06 2.08
N ILE A 206 7.03 6.69 3.31
CA ILE A 206 6.55 7.34 4.52
C ILE A 206 7.76 7.83 5.31
N PRO A 207 8.01 9.15 5.37
CA PRO A 207 9.14 9.68 6.11
C PRO A 207 8.92 9.56 7.62
N ALA A 208 10.00 9.29 8.35
CA ALA A 208 10.03 9.47 9.80
C ALA A 208 9.81 10.96 10.13
N PRO A 209 9.20 11.30 11.29
CA PRO A 209 8.97 12.69 11.69
C PRO A 209 10.23 13.55 11.77
N ASP A 210 11.39 12.94 12.02
CA ASP A 210 12.70 13.60 12.03
C ASP A 210 13.41 13.58 10.67
N HIS A 211 12.78 12.99 9.65
CA HIS A 211 13.28 12.80 8.28
C HIS A 211 14.60 12.01 8.15
N SER A 212 15.07 11.40 9.24
CA SER A 212 16.32 10.62 9.25
C SER A 212 16.21 9.30 8.48
N GLN A 213 14.99 8.77 8.36
CA GLN A 213 14.69 7.51 7.70
C GLN A 213 13.38 7.60 6.95
N LEU A 214 13.23 6.73 5.94
CA LEU A 214 11.98 6.51 5.22
C LEU A 214 11.57 5.05 5.38
N VAL A 215 10.26 4.79 5.39
CA VAL A 215 9.72 3.44 5.19
C VAL A 215 9.10 3.38 3.80
N GLY A 216 9.61 2.47 2.97
CA GLY A 216 9.01 2.10 1.68
C GLY A 216 8.08 0.89 1.84
N GLN A 217 6.86 0.98 1.34
CA GLN A 217 5.94 -0.16 1.22
C GLN A 217 6.07 -0.78 -0.16
N VAL A 218 6.54 -2.03 -0.24
CA VAL A 218 6.80 -2.73 -1.49
C VAL A 218 5.82 -3.89 -1.64
N ALA A 219 4.96 -3.83 -2.64
CA ALA A 219 4.00 -4.87 -2.96
C ALA A 219 4.63 -5.97 -3.83
N TYR A 220 4.46 -7.22 -3.42
CA TYR A 220 4.87 -8.47 -4.08
C TYR A 220 3.63 -9.33 -4.30
N GLY A 221 2.95 -9.16 -5.44
CA GLY A 221 1.66 -9.80 -5.67
C GLY A 221 0.65 -9.40 -4.60
N GLU A 222 0.15 -10.37 -3.82
CA GLU A 222 -0.84 -10.16 -2.74
C GLU A 222 -0.21 -9.77 -1.38
N SER A 223 1.11 -9.64 -1.29
CA SER A 223 1.81 -9.34 -0.04
C SER A 223 2.49 -7.97 -0.09
N VAL A 224 2.43 -7.20 0.99
CA VAL A 224 3.20 -5.95 1.12
C VAL A 224 4.31 -6.17 2.14
N ARG A 225 5.54 -5.74 1.80
CA ARG A 225 6.70 -5.74 2.68
C ARG A 225 7.17 -4.32 2.94
N SER A 226 7.51 -4.02 4.18
CA SER A 226 8.03 -2.72 4.55
C SER A 226 9.57 -2.75 4.62
N VAL A 227 10.22 -1.77 3.99
CA VAL A 227 11.68 -1.63 3.92
C VAL A 227 12.07 -0.28 4.50
N VAL A 228 13.08 -0.27 5.37
CA VAL A 228 13.67 0.98 5.89
C VAL A 228 14.73 1.45 4.91
N ILE A 229 14.69 2.74 4.57
CA ILE A 229 15.60 3.41 3.65
C ILE A 229 16.26 4.57 4.40
N ASP A 230 17.58 4.60 4.37
CA ASP A 230 18.38 5.75 4.81
C ASP A 230 18.60 6.67 3.59
N PRO A 231 17.97 7.86 3.53
CA PRO A 231 18.10 8.76 2.39
C PRO A 231 19.49 9.41 2.30
N GLY A 232 20.27 9.45 3.39
CA GLY A 232 21.61 10.04 3.41
C GLY A 232 22.68 9.09 2.90
N THR A 233 22.58 7.79 3.23
CA THR A 233 23.56 6.77 2.79
C THR A 233 23.09 5.94 1.61
N GLY A 234 21.79 5.92 1.34
CA GLY A 234 21.18 5.02 0.35
C GLY A 234 21.06 3.56 0.83
N ALA A 235 21.39 3.27 2.09
CA ALA A 235 21.26 1.93 2.63
C ALA A 235 19.77 1.53 2.75
N THR A 236 19.48 0.27 2.44
CA THR A 236 18.15 -0.33 2.62
C THR A 236 18.23 -1.57 3.50
N ARG A 237 17.21 -1.79 4.33
CA ARG A 237 17.11 -2.99 5.19
C ARG A 237 15.66 -3.36 5.49
N SER A 238 15.43 -4.64 5.78
CA SER A 238 14.14 -5.07 6.36
C SER A 238 13.95 -4.43 7.74
N ILE A 239 12.70 -4.19 8.12
CA ILE A 239 12.34 -3.73 9.48
C ILE A 239 12.80 -4.77 10.51
N VAL A 240 12.48 -6.04 10.27
CA VAL A 240 12.98 -7.20 11.04
C VAL A 240 13.55 -8.21 10.05
N PRO A 241 14.88 -8.45 10.06
CA PRO A 241 15.53 -9.33 9.07
C PRO A 241 14.98 -10.76 9.02
N GLU A 242 14.50 -11.27 10.15
CA GLU A 242 14.05 -12.66 10.29
C GLU A 242 12.54 -12.86 10.06
N ASP A 243 11.76 -11.78 9.98
CA ASP A 243 10.29 -11.85 9.85
C ASP A 243 9.76 -10.91 8.77
N ASN A 244 9.49 -11.50 7.59
CA ASN A 244 8.97 -10.78 6.43
C ASN A 244 7.44 -10.55 6.47
N SER A 245 6.75 -11.00 7.52
CA SER A 245 5.32 -10.73 7.71
C SER A 245 5.03 -9.40 8.41
N ILE A 246 6.08 -8.73 8.88
CA ILE A 246 5.95 -7.50 9.63
C ILE A 246 5.65 -6.35 8.68
N THR A 247 4.51 -5.70 8.91
CA THR A 247 4.07 -4.53 8.14
C THR A 247 4.11 -3.30 9.02
N PHE A 248 4.70 -2.23 8.51
CA PHE A 248 4.68 -0.93 9.16
C PHE A 248 3.26 -0.36 9.24
N LEU A 249 2.91 0.22 10.40
CA LEU A 249 1.63 0.89 10.62
C LEU A 249 1.81 2.39 10.85
N ALA A 250 2.75 2.80 11.72
CA ALA A 250 2.94 4.21 12.06
C ALA A 250 4.33 4.48 12.64
N TRP A 251 4.84 5.69 12.40
CA TRP A 251 6.01 6.21 13.10
C TRP A 251 5.62 6.71 14.48
N LYS A 252 6.49 6.47 15.48
CA LYS A 252 6.47 7.26 16.70
C LYS A 252 7.21 8.58 16.45
N THR A 253 6.83 9.60 17.20
CA THR A 253 7.22 11.01 17.01
C THR A 253 8.71 11.28 17.08
N ASN A 254 9.48 10.40 17.70
CA ASN A 254 10.93 10.52 17.80
C ASN A 254 11.69 9.93 16.61
N GLY A 255 11.00 9.39 15.57
CA GLY A 255 11.63 8.78 14.39
C GLY A 255 12.40 7.48 14.63
N GLN A 256 12.60 7.08 15.88
CA GLN A 256 13.42 5.92 16.25
C GLN A 256 12.59 4.67 16.55
N ARG A 257 11.29 4.83 16.73
CA ARG A 257 10.36 3.74 17.02
C ARG A 257 9.20 3.73 16.04
N MET A 258 8.68 2.54 15.76
CA MET A 258 7.55 2.35 14.86
C MET A 258 6.56 1.34 15.41
N LEU A 259 5.28 1.59 15.17
CA LEU A 259 4.23 0.62 15.36
C LEU A 259 4.19 -0.31 14.14
N VAL A 260 4.23 -1.61 14.39
CA VAL A 260 4.25 -2.63 13.35
C VAL A 260 3.22 -3.71 13.66
N SER A 261 2.61 -4.25 12.61
CA SER A 261 1.79 -5.46 12.70
C SER A 261 2.68 -6.69 12.54
N SER A 262 2.41 -7.74 13.31
CA SER A 262 2.99 -9.08 13.16
C SER A 262 1.88 -10.12 13.23
N HIS A 263 2.11 -11.35 12.76
CA HIS A 263 1.12 -12.43 12.63
C HIS A 263 0.10 -12.52 13.77
N ASP A 264 0.53 -12.35 15.01
CA ASP A 264 -0.32 -12.49 16.17
C ASP A 264 -0.48 -11.21 16.99
N ARG A 265 0.24 -10.10 16.75
CA ARG A 265 0.26 -8.92 17.65
C ARG A 265 0.66 -7.64 16.93
N VAL A 266 0.17 -6.51 17.46
CA VAL A 266 0.74 -5.20 17.15
C VAL A 266 1.86 -4.91 18.14
N LYS A 267 2.99 -4.42 17.65
CA LYS A 267 4.21 -4.20 18.44
C LYS A 267 4.74 -2.80 18.20
N LEU A 268 5.23 -2.17 19.26
CA LEU A 268 6.09 -1.00 19.17
C LEU A 268 7.53 -1.50 19.11
N LEU A 269 8.19 -1.28 17.97
CA LEU A 269 9.55 -1.71 17.68
C LEU A 269 10.52 -0.53 17.80
N ASP A 270 11.66 -0.77 18.44
CA ASP A 270 12.80 0.13 18.45
C ASP A 270 13.80 -0.24 17.36
N LEU A 271 14.16 0.73 16.51
CA LEU A 271 14.97 0.47 15.33
C LEU A 271 16.43 0.17 15.63
N ALA A 272 16.97 0.72 16.72
CA ALA A 272 18.37 0.56 17.07
C ALA A 272 18.63 -0.78 17.80
N SER A 273 17.71 -1.15 18.68
CA SER A 273 17.86 -2.31 19.56
C SER A 273 17.09 -3.56 19.11
N THR A 274 16.19 -3.41 18.12
CA THR A 274 15.21 -4.43 17.68
C THR A 274 14.30 -4.97 18.78
N VAL A 275 14.34 -4.35 19.97
CA VAL A 275 13.45 -4.66 21.08
C VAL A 275 12.04 -4.21 20.71
N SER A 276 11.05 -5.05 21.03
CA SER A 276 9.65 -4.72 20.79
C SER A 276 8.78 -4.96 22.02
N THR A 277 7.74 -4.14 22.16
CA THR A 277 6.71 -4.30 23.20
C THR A 277 5.34 -4.44 22.53
N THR A 278 4.51 -5.37 23.00
CA THR A 278 3.14 -5.50 22.51
C THR A 278 2.31 -4.27 22.86
N VAL A 279 1.50 -3.83 21.91
CA VAL A 279 0.44 -2.82 22.09
C VAL A 279 -0.90 -3.51 21.87
N ASP A 280 -1.79 -3.39 22.86
CA ASP A 280 -3.07 -4.08 22.82
C ASP A 280 -4.11 -3.30 22.00
N PHE A 281 -4.83 -4.02 21.15
CA PHE A 281 -5.96 -3.52 20.37
C PHE A 281 -7.16 -4.45 20.56
N PRO A 282 -8.40 -3.96 20.36
CA PRO A 282 -9.60 -4.81 20.43
C PRO A 282 -9.46 -6.08 19.58
N ARG A 283 -9.83 -7.25 20.14
CA ARG A 283 -9.79 -8.55 19.46
C ARG A 283 -10.96 -9.42 19.91
N GLU A 284 -11.60 -10.08 18.95
CA GLU A 284 -12.52 -11.20 19.19
C GLU A 284 -12.19 -12.40 18.30
N GLN A 285 -12.85 -13.54 18.53
CA GLN A 285 -12.59 -14.86 17.93
C GLN A 285 -12.74 -14.91 16.39
N TYR A 286 -13.46 -13.95 15.81
CA TYR A 286 -13.54 -13.66 14.37
C TYR A 286 -13.18 -12.18 14.09
N GLY A 287 -12.40 -11.59 14.99
CA GLY A 287 -12.51 -10.22 15.49
C GLY A 287 -12.16 -9.09 14.55
N PRO A 288 -12.25 -7.85 15.05
CA PRO A 288 -11.95 -6.70 14.23
C PRO A 288 -10.47 -6.66 13.87
N TYR A 289 -10.16 -6.18 12.67
CA TYR A 289 -8.79 -5.96 12.24
C TYR A 289 -8.45 -4.48 12.33
N LEU A 290 -7.28 -4.20 12.91
CA LEU A 290 -6.69 -2.87 12.91
C LEU A 290 -6.39 -2.48 11.46
N ASN A 291 -7.07 -1.46 10.97
CA ASN A 291 -6.92 -0.99 9.60
C ASN A 291 -5.89 0.14 9.50
N ALA A 292 -5.86 1.04 10.49
CA ALA A 292 -4.97 2.20 10.53
C ALA A 292 -4.60 2.57 11.97
N ALA A 293 -3.45 3.20 12.17
CA ALA A 293 -3.04 3.76 13.45
C ALA A 293 -2.15 5.00 13.22
N ALA A 294 -2.21 5.98 14.12
CA ALA A 294 -1.38 7.17 14.03
C ALA A 294 -1.12 7.80 15.40
N TYR A 295 0.11 8.27 15.64
CA TYR A 295 0.46 9.03 16.84
C TYR A 295 0.27 10.52 16.63
N SER A 296 -0.19 11.23 17.67
CA SER A 296 -0.11 12.69 17.72
C SER A 296 1.35 13.13 17.67
N LEU A 297 1.63 14.35 17.18
CA LEU A 297 3.00 14.83 16.98
C LEU A 297 3.84 14.91 18.27
N ASP A 298 3.20 15.12 19.42
CA ASP A 298 3.84 15.09 20.74
C ASP A 298 3.99 13.65 21.30
N GLY A 299 3.34 12.67 20.67
CA GLY A 299 3.34 11.27 21.06
C GLY A 299 2.45 10.97 22.26
N ALA A 300 1.66 11.95 22.72
CA ALA A 300 0.77 11.83 23.86
C ALA A 300 -0.44 10.95 23.55
N TYR A 301 -0.88 10.89 22.29
CA TYR A 301 -2.06 10.15 21.87
C TYR A 301 -1.76 9.14 20.76
N LEU A 302 -2.48 8.03 20.80
CA LEU A 302 -2.54 7.03 19.74
C LEU A 302 -3.99 6.94 19.24
N ALA A 303 -4.20 7.30 17.98
CA ALA A 303 -5.45 7.10 17.29
C ALA A 303 -5.39 5.79 16.50
N ASP A 304 -6.53 5.12 16.37
CA ASP A 304 -6.65 3.89 15.61
C ASP A 304 -7.98 3.77 14.89
N ALA A 305 -8.00 3.01 13.79
CA ALA A 305 -9.20 2.64 13.08
C ALA A 305 -9.32 1.13 13.06
N VAL A 306 -10.42 0.64 13.63
CA VAL A 306 -10.70 -0.78 13.83
C VAL A 306 -11.96 -1.11 13.04
N VAL A 307 -11.87 -2.11 12.15
CA VAL A 307 -13.01 -2.52 11.32
C VAL A 307 -13.59 -3.81 11.90
N TYR A 308 -14.84 -3.76 12.32
CA TYR A 308 -15.58 -4.91 12.82
C TYR A 308 -16.29 -5.59 11.66
N PRO A 309 -16.03 -6.89 11.41
CA PRO A 309 -16.76 -7.63 10.39
C PRO A 309 -18.22 -7.84 10.81
N ALA A 310 -19.07 -8.08 9.83
CA ALA A 310 -20.46 -8.46 10.09
C ALA A 310 -20.50 -9.74 10.97
N THR A 311 -21.24 -9.70 12.09
CA THR A 311 -21.40 -10.86 12.98
C THR A 311 -22.20 -11.97 12.31
N LEU A 312 -21.83 -13.23 12.58
CA LEU A 312 -22.56 -14.42 12.11
C LEU A 312 -24.03 -14.36 12.55
N GLY A 313 -24.93 -14.04 11.61
CA GLY A 313 -26.38 -13.92 11.86
C GLY A 313 -26.97 -12.55 11.51
N VAL A 314 -26.13 -11.52 11.36
CA VAL A 314 -26.50 -10.21 10.80
C VAL A 314 -25.60 -9.96 9.61
N ARG A 315 -25.92 -10.58 8.47
CA ARG A 315 -25.06 -10.65 7.26
C ARG A 315 -24.80 -9.31 6.55
N ASP A 316 -25.17 -8.17 7.13
CA ASP A 316 -25.42 -6.97 6.35
C ASP A 316 -24.58 -5.72 6.70
N ARG A 317 -23.70 -5.66 7.71
CA ARG A 317 -22.86 -4.45 7.92
C ARG A 317 -21.50 -4.68 8.59
N GLU A 318 -20.45 -4.19 7.95
CA GLU A 318 -19.17 -3.84 8.57
C GLU A 318 -19.30 -2.52 9.32
N ILE A 319 -18.51 -2.32 10.39
CA ILE A 319 -18.46 -1.05 11.13
C ILE A 319 -17.00 -0.63 11.24
N ALA A 320 -16.65 0.54 10.68
CA ALA A 320 -15.39 1.20 10.99
C ALA A 320 -15.55 2.02 12.27
N GLU A 321 -14.68 1.80 13.25
CA GLU A 321 -14.63 2.56 14.48
C GLU A 321 -13.29 3.30 14.60
N ILE A 322 -13.37 4.60 14.83
CA ILE A 322 -12.19 5.41 15.17
C ILE A 322 -12.08 5.47 16.68
N GLY A 323 -10.93 5.03 17.20
CA GLY A 323 -10.57 5.08 18.60
C GLY A 323 -9.45 6.06 18.89
N LEU A 324 -9.38 6.49 20.15
CA LEU A 324 -8.32 7.35 20.66
C LEU A 324 -7.95 6.92 22.08
N ARG A 325 -6.66 6.97 22.39
CA ARG A 325 -6.14 6.69 23.75
C ARG A 325 -4.91 7.55 24.05
N GLU A 326 -4.59 7.67 25.32
CA GLU A 326 -3.33 8.28 25.79
C GLU A 326 -2.17 7.26 25.71
N GLY A 327 -1.15 7.56 24.91
CA GLY A 327 -0.01 6.67 24.64
C GLY A 327 -0.43 5.27 24.18
N GLU A 328 0.36 4.25 24.48
CA GLU A 328 0.07 2.86 24.10
C GLU A 328 -0.72 2.09 25.16
N ARG A 329 -0.75 2.60 26.40
CA ARG A 329 -1.29 1.92 27.59
C ARG A 329 -2.57 2.55 28.15
N GLY A 330 -2.94 3.73 27.66
CA GLY A 330 -4.17 4.39 28.08
C GLY A 330 -5.41 3.61 27.64
N GLU A 331 -6.51 3.88 28.32
CA GLU A 331 -7.81 3.32 27.95
C GLU A 331 -8.25 3.88 26.59
N ARG A 332 -8.74 2.98 25.72
CA ARG A 332 -9.19 3.35 24.37
C ARG A 332 -10.64 3.83 24.43
N ALA A 333 -10.85 5.10 24.13
CA ALA A 333 -12.17 5.68 23.92
C ALA A 333 -12.62 5.51 22.47
N SER A 334 -13.88 5.13 22.27
CA SER A 334 -14.53 5.16 20.96
C SER A 334 -14.92 6.61 20.61
N LEU A 335 -14.38 7.15 19.52
CA LEU A 335 -14.72 8.50 19.06
C LEU A 335 -15.95 8.50 18.16
N ILE A 336 -16.00 7.56 17.22
CA ILE A 336 -17.09 7.44 16.25
C ILE A 336 -17.15 6.03 15.66
N GLN A 337 -18.36 5.55 15.43
CA GLN A 337 -18.65 4.33 14.68
C GLN A 337 -19.38 4.66 13.39
N ILE A 338 -18.93 4.08 12.29
CA ILE A 338 -19.39 4.37 10.92
C ILE A 338 -19.93 3.06 10.31
N PRO A 339 -21.25 2.84 10.38
CA PRO A 339 -21.88 1.66 9.79
C PRO A 339 -21.71 1.63 8.26
N GLY A 340 -21.33 0.47 7.72
CA GLY A 340 -20.97 0.30 6.30
C GLY A 340 -19.63 0.93 5.92
N GLY A 341 -18.86 1.37 6.92
CA GLY A 341 -17.59 2.05 6.75
C GLY A 341 -16.41 1.08 6.67
N VAL A 342 -15.51 1.32 5.72
CA VAL A 342 -14.16 0.73 5.65
C VAL A 342 -13.18 1.84 5.29
N LEU A 343 -12.08 1.99 6.02
CA LEU A 343 -11.07 2.99 5.67
C LEU A 343 -10.40 2.63 4.35
N VAL A 344 -10.06 3.65 3.57
CA VAL A 344 -9.45 3.48 2.23
C VAL A 344 -8.04 2.88 2.30
N GLY A 345 -7.29 3.16 3.37
CA GLY A 345 -5.98 2.56 3.59
C GLY A 345 -5.37 2.96 4.94
N PRO A 346 -4.30 2.25 5.36
CA PRO A 346 -3.69 2.44 6.68
C PRO A 346 -3.18 3.86 6.93
N ASN A 347 -2.71 4.55 5.89
CA ASN A 347 -2.14 5.89 6.01
C ASN A 347 -3.15 7.02 5.80
N THR A 348 -4.46 6.70 5.74
CA THR A 348 -5.50 7.72 5.63
C THR A 348 -5.93 8.31 6.96
N LEU A 349 -5.70 7.59 8.08
CA LEU A 349 -5.88 8.14 9.43
C LEU A 349 -4.63 8.95 9.81
N MET A 350 -4.79 10.26 9.95
CA MET A 350 -3.66 11.17 10.17
C MET A 350 -3.99 12.19 11.23
N TRP A 351 -2.97 12.57 12.00
CA TRP A 351 -3.02 13.76 12.83
C TRP A 351 -2.70 15.00 12.01
N SER A 352 -3.38 16.10 12.32
CA SER A 352 -2.91 17.41 11.91
C SER A 352 -1.50 17.64 12.49
N PRO A 353 -0.60 18.32 11.77
CA PRO A 353 0.72 18.68 12.28
C PRO A 353 0.67 19.52 13.57
N LEU A 354 -0.47 20.15 13.88
CA LEU A 354 -0.68 20.88 15.13
C LEU A 354 -1.15 20.00 16.29
N GLY A 355 -1.40 18.70 16.06
CA GLY A 355 -1.79 17.73 17.09
C GLY A 355 -3.20 17.89 17.67
N ASN A 356 -3.99 18.86 17.20
CA ASN A 356 -5.31 19.18 17.75
C ASN A 356 -6.48 18.59 16.95
N LYS A 357 -6.22 18.01 15.77
CA LYS A 357 -7.23 17.42 14.88
C LYS A 357 -6.75 16.09 14.32
N LEU A 358 -7.72 15.23 14.04
CA LEU A 358 -7.57 13.95 13.35
C LEU A 358 -8.34 14.00 12.04
N SER A 359 -7.85 13.35 11.00
CA SER A 359 -8.58 13.15 9.75
C SER A 359 -8.52 11.70 9.30
N TRP A 360 -9.55 11.22 8.61
CA TRP A 360 -9.54 9.92 7.97
C TRP A 360 -10.37 9.90 6.69
N VAL A 361 -10.06 8.94 5.81
CA VAL A 361 -10.85 8.67 4.61
C VAL A 361 -11.55 7.33 4.77
N VAL A 362 -12.87 7.33 4.59
CA VAL A 362 -13.71 6.14 4.73
C VAL A 362 -14.59 5.95 3.50
N ASN A 363 -14.62 4.73 2.99
CA ASN A 363 -15.62 4.25 2.06
C ASN A 363 -16.85 3.82 2.85
N ILE A 364 -18.01 4.37 2.49
CA ILE A 364 -19.28 4.05 3.14
C ILE A 364 -20.19 3.42 2.10
N VAL A 365 -20.56 2.17 2.32
CA VAL A 365 -21.59 1.48 1.55
C VAL A 365 -22.92 1.59 2.31
N PRO A 366 -23.93 2.30 1.78
CA PRO A 366 -25.22 2.40 2.42
C PRO A 366 -25.83 1.02 2.65
N SER A 367 -26.47 0.87 3.80
CA SER A 367 -26.98 -0.41 4.23
C SER A 367 -28.10 -0.97 3.37
N GLY A 368 -28.15 -2.30 3.26
CA GLY A 368 -29.19 -3.01 2.49
C GLY A 368 -28.87 -3.06 0.99
N THR A 369 -27.66 -2.69 0.57
CA THR A 369 -27.18 -2.87 -0.79
C THR A 369 -25.71 -3.24 -0.78
N LEU A 370 -25.32 -4.32 -1.47
CA LEU A 370 -23.90 -4.68 -1.69
C LEU A 370 -23.30 -4.01 -2.95
N ASN A 371 -23.96 -2.97 -3.46
CA ASN A 371 -23.61 -2.38 -4.73
C ASN A 371 -22.61 -1.24 -4.51
N ILE A 372 -21.38 -1.46 -4.97
CA ILE A 372 -20.31 -0.45 -5.00
C ILE A 372 -20.73 0.83 -5.74
N ALA A 373 -21.71 0.78 -6.65
CA ALA A 373 -22.24 1.97 -7.32
C ALA A 373 -22.89 2.98 -6.34
N ASN A 374 -23.31 2.52 -5.16
CA ASN A 374 -23.87 3.36 -4.11
C ASN A 374 -22.82 3.77 -3.06
N MET A 375 -21.58 3.29 -3.19
CA MET A 375 -20.50 3.62 -2.26
C MET A 375 -20.16 5.11 -2.36
N GLN A 376 -19.97 5.74 -1.21
CA GLN A 376 -19.44 7.09 -1.12
C GLN A 376 -18.14 7.09 -0.35
N THR A 377 -17.11 7.76 -0.87
CA THR A 377 -15.88 7.99 -0.12
C THR A 377 -15.91 9.37 0.50
N GLN A 378 -15.66 9.46 1.79
CA GLN A 378 -15.75 10.69 2.57
C GLN A 378 -14.44 11.00 3.30
N LEU A 379 -14.06 12.27 3.33
CA LEU A 379 -13.01 12.81 4.18
C LEU A 379 -13.62 13.42 5.43
N TRP A 380 -13.23 12.88 6.58
CA TRP A 380 -13.67 13.32 7.89
C TRP A 380 -12.57 14.07 8.62
N VAL A 381 -12.97 15.01 9.49
CA VAL A 381 -12.11 15.67 10.46
C VAL A 381 -12.76 15.61 11.84
N PHE A 382 -11.99 15.20 12.84
CA PHE A 382 -12.34 15.26 14.25
C PHE A 382 -11.48 16.29 14.97
N ASP A 383 -12.13 17.19 15.68
CA ASP A 383 -11.50 18.15 16.56
C ASP A 383 -11.36 17.56 17.96
N VAL A 384 -10.13 17.37 18.42
CA VAL A 384 -9.84 16.67 19.68
C VAL A 384 -10.30 17.47 20.91
N PRO A 385 -10.02 18.78 21.02
CA PRO A 385 -10.50 19.58 22.15
C PRO A 385 -12.03 19.63 22.28
N THR A 386 -12.75 19.81 21.18
CA THR A 386 -14.22 19.96 21.20
C THR A 386 -14.96 18.62 21.09
N LYS A 387 -14.24 17.55 20.74
CA LYS A 387 -14.77 16.20 20.47
C LYS A 387 -15.83 16.17 19.37
N GLN A 388 -15.68 17.01 18.35
CA GLN A 388 -16.62 17.08 17.24
C GLN A 388 -16.04 16.48 15.96
N ALA A 389 -16.79 15.58 15.34
CA ALA A 389 -16.50 15.04 14.01
C ALA A 389 -17.35 15.75 12.95
N ARG A 390 -16.77 16.02 11.78
CA ARG A 390 -17.49 16.50 10.60
C ARG A 390 -16.94 15.91 9.31
N VAL A 391 -17.81 15.65 8.35
CA VAL A 391 -17.43 15.41 6.95
C VAL A 391 -17.03 16.75 6.35
N ILE A 392 -15.85 16.83 5.74
CA ILE A 392 -15.38 18.05 5.05
C ILE A 392 -15.44 17.93 3.53
N ALA A 393 -15.44 16.71 2.98
CA ALA A 393 -15.58 16.49 1.55
C ALA A 393 -16.10 15.08 1.21
N THR A 394 -16.90 14.99 0.15
CA THR A 394 -17.12 13.73 -0.57
C THR A 394 -16.08 13.64 -1.68
N LEU A 395 -15.30 12.56 -1.66
CA LEU A 395 -14.13 12.36 -2.53
C LEU A 395 -14.45 11.55 -3.78
N ALA A 396 -15.39 10.61 -3.68
CA ALA A 396 -15.80 9.75 -4.78
C ALA A 396 -17.22 9.24 -4.55
N GLN A 397 -17.90 8.88 -5.64
CA GLN A 397 -19.21 8.24 -5.60
C GLN A 397 -19.27 7.13 -6.66
N GLY A 398 -19.65 5.93 -6.25
CA GLY A 398 -19.84 4.79 -7.14
C GLY A 398 -18.57 4.26 -7.81
N THR A 399 -17.39 4.67 -7.34
CA THR A 399 -16.09 4.28 -7.87
C THR A 399 -15.11 4.00 -6.73
N GLU A 400 -14.10 3.18 -7.01
CA GLU A 400 -13.00 2.95 -6.09
C GLU A 400 -12.20 4.25 -5.86
N TYR A 401 -11.81 4.47 -4.61
CA TYR A 401 -10.96 5.58 -4.20
C TYR A 401 -9.75 5.02 -3.45
N LYS A 402 -8.55 5.51 -3.79
CA LYS A 402 -7.27 4.98 -3.29
C LYS A 402 -6.25 6.06 -2.94
N HIS A 403 -6.69 7.31 -2.84
CA HIS A 403 -5.79 8.43 -2.60
C HIS A 403 -5.70 8.76 -1.11
N VAL A 404 -4.51 9.16 -0.67
CA VAL A 404 -4.25 9.62 0.71
C VAL A 404 -4.33 11.15 0.71
N PRO A 405 -5.08 11.79 1.63
CA PRO A 405 -5.03 13.23 1.81
C PRO A 405 -3.67 13.67 2.35
N ALA A 406 -3.33 14.95 2.23
CA ALA A 406 -2.10 15.50 2.79
C ALA A 406 -2.41 16.77 3.59
N TRP A 407 -2.07 16.77 4.88
CA TRP A 407 -2.08 17.99 5.68
C TRP A 407 -0.94 18.92 5.27
N SER A 408 -1.20 20.22 5.18
CA SER A 408 -0.12 21.20 5.06
C SER A 408 0.70 21.23 6.35
N PRO A 409 2.04 21.42 6.30
CA PRO A 409 2.90 21.44 7.48
C PRO A 409 2.50 22.47 8.54
N ASP A 410 1.83 23.55 8.13
CA ASP A 410 1.30 24.58 9.03
C ASP A 410 -0.09 24.25 9.61
N GLY A 411 -0.68 23.10 9.26
CA GLY A 411 -1.98 22.62 9.74
C GLY A 411 -3.20 23.40 9.22
N ARG A 412 -3.02 24.39 8.35
CA ARG A 412 -4.13 25.24 7.86
C ARG A 412 -4.97 24.59 6.77
N TYR A 413 -4.39 23.64 6.04
CA TYR A 413 -4.98 23.07 4.84
C TYR A 413 -4.94 21.54 4.83
N ILE A 414 -5.92 20.92 4.18
CA ILE A 414 -5.85 19.52 3.73
C ILE A 414 -5.99 19.50 2.22
N ALA A 415 -4.98 18.97 1.54
CA ALA A 415 -5.05 18.65 0.12
C ALA A 415 -5.59 17.22 -0.06
N TYR A 416 -6.43 17.00 -1.05
CA TYR A 416 -6.99 15.67 -1.36
C TYR A 416 -7.44 15.62 -2.82
N ILE A 417 -7.71 14.41 -3.31
CA ILE A 417 -8.17 14.21 -4.69
C ILE A 417 -9.69 13.97 -4.68
N LYS A 418 -10.43 14.58 -5.61
CA LYS A 418 -11.79 14.15 -5.91
C LYS A 418 -11.81 13.38 -7.23
N GLU A 419 -12.42 12.21 -7.20
CA GLU A 419 -12.72 11.41 -8.39
C GLU A 419 -13.99 11.94 -9.04
N GLY A 420 -13.91 12.23 -10.34
CA GLY A 420 -15.01 12.71 -11.17
C GLY A 420 -15.57 11.61 -12.06
N ALA A 421 -16.49 12.01 -12.95
CA ALA A 421 -16.98 11.13 -14.00
C ALA A 421 -15.87 10.80 -15.01
N SER A 422 -16.03 9.70 -15.75
CA SER A 422 -15.14 9.33 -16.86
C SER A 422 -13.66 9.20 -16.48
N ASN A 423 -13.37 8.75 -15.26
CA ASN A 423 -12.01 8.45 -14.77
C ASN A 423 -11.08 9.67 -14.68
N GLN A 424 -11.65 10.89 -14.64
CA GLN A 424 -10.92 12.14 -14.40
C GLN A 424 -10.84 12.41 -12.90
N ASN A 425 -9.76 13.02 -12.44
CA ASN A 425 -9.63 13.45 -11.06
C ASN A 425 -8.82 14.74 -10.94
N ASP A 426 -9.02 15.45 -9.84
CA ASP A 426 -8.31 16.69 -9.56
C ASP A 426 -7.95 16.81 -8.09
N ALA A 427 -6.86 17.51 -7.81
CA ALA A 427 -6.50 17.94 -6.47
C ALA A 427 -7.33 19.14 -6.04
N TYR A 428 -7.79 19.08 -4.80
CA TYR A 428 -8.50 20.12 -4.08
C TYR A 428 -7.74 20.44 -2.79
N VAL A 429 -7.95 21.65 -2.28
CA VAL A 429 -7.47 22.09 -0.97
C VAL A 429 -8.64 22.61 -0.17
N PHE A 430 -8.76 22.15 1.07
CA PHE A 430 -9.73 22.64 2.06
C PHE A 430 -9.00 23.41 3.16
N GLU A 431 -9.44 24.63 3.43
CA GLU A 431 -8.95 25.45 4.54
C GLU A 431 -9.76 25.19 5.81
N ILE A 432 -9.07 24.81 6.88
CA ILE A 432 -9.69 24.26 8.09
C ILE A 432 -10.58 25.26 8.83
N GLU A 433 -10.09 26.48 8.99
CA GLU A 433 -10.74 27.52 9.79
C GLU A 433 -11.93 28.15 9.07
N SER A 434 -11.75 28.53 7.79
CA SER A 434 -12.82 29.14 7.00
C SER A 434 -13.84 28.12 6.48
N GLY A 435 -13.46 26.84 6.40
CA GLY A 435 -14.26 25.80 5.77
C GLY A 435 -14.35 25.92 4.24
N SER A 436 -13.50 26.76 3.64
CA SER A 436 -13.51 26.99 2.20
C SER A 436 -12.75 25.89 1.45
N GLU A 437 -13.30 25.49 0.30
CA GLU A 437 -12.74 24.48 -0.57
C GLU A 437 -12.38 25.11 -1.92
N ARG A 438 -11.24 24.71 -2.48
CA ARG A 438 -10.83 25.12 -3.82
C ARG A 438 -10.29 23.96 -4.63
N ARG A 439 -10.61 23.95 -5.92
CA ARG A 439 -9.95 23.10 -6.92
C ARG A 439 -8.59 23.69 -7.28
N ILE A 440 -7.53 22.90 -7.21
CA ILE A 440 -6.15 23.33 -7.46
C ILE A 440 -5.67 22.93 -8.85
N THR A 441 -6.14 21.81 -9.39
CA THR A 441 -5.71 21.30 -10.71
C THR A 441 -6.88 21.21 -11.69
N GLY A 442 -6.58 21.02 -12.97
CA GLY A 442 -7.58 20.96 -14.04
C GLY A 442 -7.01 20.43 -15.34
N PHE A 443 -6.43 19.22 -15.31
CA PHE A 443 -5.67 18.66 -16.44
C PHE A 443 -6.49 17.76 -17.39
N GLY A 444 -7.82 17.75 -17.25
CA GLY A 444 -8.72 16.99 -18.12
C GLY A 444 -8.53 15.48 -17.98
N GLU A 445 -8.08 14.82 -19.04
CA GLU A 445 -7.87 13.37 -19.07
C GLU A 445 -6.62 12.91 -18.29
N GLN A 446 -5.69 13.83 -17.99
CA GLN A 446 -4.53 13.53 -17.15
C GLN A 446 -4.94 13.45 -15.69
N ARG A 447 -4.41 12.45 -14.98
CA ARG A 447 -4.76 12.16 -13.60
C ARG A 447 -3.70 12.68 -12.65
N VAL A 448 -4.17 13.18 -11.52
CA VAL A 448 -3.36 13.59 -10.38
C VAL A 448 -3.37 12.48 -9.33
N SER A 449 -2.22 12.24 -8.70
CA SER A 449 -2.04 11.25 -7.63
C SER A 449 -0.90 11.67 -6.69
N HIS A 450 -0.79 11.04 -5.52
CA HIS A 450 0.24 11.28 -4.50
C HIS A 450 0.48 12.77 -4.20
N LEU A 451 -0.32 13.34 -3.31
CA LEU A 451 -0.18 14.74 -2.92
C LEU A 451 0.86 14.91 -1.82
N VAL A 452 1.79 15.84 -1.97
CA VAL A 452 2.82 16.15 -0.95
C VAL A 452 3.00 17.66 -0.86
N TRP A 453 2.97 18.21 0.34
CA TRP A 453 3.22 19.63 0.55
C TRP A 453 4.72 19.93 0.60
N SER A 454 5.09 21.09 0.07
CA SER A 454 6.39 21.69 0.41
C SER A 454 6.50 21.93 1.92
N PRO A 455 7.71 21.83 2.52
CA PRO A 455 7.94 22.16 3.92
C PRO A 455 7.50 23.57 4.33
N SER A 456 7.47 24.51 3.38
CA SER A 456 7.01 25.89 3.60
C SER A 456 5.49 26.05 3.59
N ALA A 457 4.72 24.99 3.28
CA ALA A 457 3.27 25.01 3.08
C ALA A 457 2.76 25.94 1.95
N GLN A 458 3.63 26.38 1.05
CA GLN A 458 3.30 27.33 -0.02
C GLN A 458 3.00 26.66 -1.36
N LEU A 459 3.60 25.49 -1.57
CA LEU A 459 3.48 24.69 -2.78
C LEU A 459 2.91 23.31 -2.46
N LEU A 460 2.14 22.78 -3.42
CA LEU A 460 1.66 21.42 -3.45
C LEU A 460 2.33 20.68 -4.62
N ALA A 461 2.99 19.56 -4.33
CA ALA A 461 3.51 18.64 -5.32
C ALA A 461 2.54 17.47 -5.55
N PHE A 462 2.56 16.91 -6.76
CA PHE A 462 1.75 15.77 -7.14
C PHE A 462 2.35 15.00 -8.33
N ASN A 463 2.01 13.71 -8.46
CA ASN A 463 2.28 12.92 -9.64
C ASN A 463 1.16 13.16 -10.68
N LEU A 464 1.54 13.58 -11.88
CA LEU A 464 0.65 13.84 -13.02
C LEU A 464 0.88 12.78 -14.10
N SER A 465 -0.19 12.12 -14.55
CA SER A 465 -0.07 11.17 -15.66
C SER A 465 0.10 11.87 -17.02
N LYS A 466 1.02 11.34 -17.82
CA LYS A 466 1.34 11.76 -19.19
C LYS A 466 1.20 10.58 -20.15
N GLY A 467 0.02 9.95 -20.12
CA GLY A 467 -0.24 8.74 -20.90
C GLY A 467 0.34 7.51 -20.22
N ASP A 468 1.49 7.04 -20.68
CA ASP A 468 2.13 5.79 -20.24
C ASP A 468 3.08 5.94 -19.04
N HIS A 469 3.41 7.18 -18.66
CA HIS A 469 4.30 7.51 -17.56
C HIS A 469 3.75 8.67 -16.73
N GLY A 470 4.31 8.87 -15.53
CA GLY A 470 4.00 10.00 -14.67
C GLY A 470 5.15 11.01 -14.61
N GLU A 471 4.83 12.23 -14.19
CA GLU A 471 5.79 13.29 -13.88
C GLU A 471 5.48 13.89 -12.51
N ILE A 472 6.49 14.37 -11.78
CA ILE A 472 6.27 15.10 -10.52
C ILE A 472 6.14 16.58 -10.84
N TRP A 473 4.99 17.14 -10.53
CA TRP A 473 4.63 18.53 -10.76
C TRP A 473 4.46 19.26 -9.44
N ILE A 474 4.72 20.57 -9.45
CA ILE A 474 4.38 21.48 -8.36
C ILE A 474 3.34 22.49 -8.81
N THR A 475 2.57 23.00 -7.86
CA THR A 475 1.67 24.13 -8.02
C THR A 475 1.67 25.01 -6.78
N ASP A 476 1.50 26.32 -6.95
CA ASP A 476 1.06 27.17 -5.86
C ASP A 476 -0.39 26.85 -5.46
N LEU A 477 -0.82 27.39 -4.32
CA LEU A 477 -2.20 27.29 -3.86
C LEU A 477 -3.19 27.94 -4.83
N GLN A 478 -2.76 28.87 -5.68
CA GLN A 478 -3.65 29.51 -6.65
C GLN A 478 -3.93 28.65 -7.89
N GLY A 479 -3.15 27.59 -8.09
CA GLY A 479 -3.16 26.82 -9.33
C GLY A 479 -2.46 27.55 -10.49
N THR A 480 -1.71 28.62 -10.24
CA THR A 480 -1.19 29.50 -11.30
C THR A 480 0.25 29.19 -11.67
N ASN A 481 1.12 29.00 -10.68
CA ASN A 481 2.51 28.64 -10.92
C ASN A 481 2.66 27.11 -10.95
N ARG A 482 2.60 26.51 -12.14
CA ARG A 482 2.66 25.04 -12.33
C ARG A 482 3.80 24.61 -13.24
N GLY A 483 4.51 23.56 -12.87
CA GLY A 483 5.54 22.96 -13.73
C GLY A 483 6.05 21.61 -13.22
N ALA A 484 6.61 20.82 -14.14
CA ALA A 484 7.32 19.60 -13.80
C ALA A 484 8.65 19.92 -13.11
N ILE A 485 8.99 19.15 -12.07
CA ILE A 485 10.27 19.23 -11.36
C ILE A 485 11.07 17.93 -11.43
N ALA A 486 10.40 16.79 -11.68
CA ALA A 486 11.07 15.49 -11.80
C ALA A 486 10.29 14.50 -12.67
N GLY A 487 11.00 13.48 -13.16
CA GLY A 487 10.46 12.39 -13.97
C GLY A 487 11.45 11.94 -15.06
N PRO A 488 11.09 10.94 -15.89
CA PRO A 488 9.82 10.21 -15.87
C PRO A 488 9.71 9.24 -14.68
N THR A 489 8.47 8.92 -14.33
CA THR A 489 8.08 7.96 -13.28
C THR A 489 7.04 6.98 -13.85
N LEU A 490 6.67 5.95 -13.09
CA LEU A 490 5.42 5.23 -13.37
C LEU A 490 4.21 6.11 -12.98
N ASN A 491 3.07 5.90 -13.63
CA ASN A 491 1.82 6.55 -13.24
C ASN A 491 1.46 6.21 -11.79
N GLY A 492 1.22 7.22 -10.96
CA GLY A 492 0.93 7.00 -9.55
C GLY A 492 2.13 6.49 -8.76
N ALA A 493 3.34 6.84 -9.16
CA ALA A 493 4.52 6.56 -8.36
C ALA A 493 4.55 7.42 -7.08
N PRO A 494 4.87 6.83 -5.91
CA PRO A 494 5.04 7.60 -4.69
C PRO A 494 6.32 8.45 -4.75
N PHE A 495 6.29 9.56 -4.03
CA PHE A 495 7.44 10.44 -3.82
C PHE A 495 7.28 11.17 -2.47
N VAL A 496 8.35 11.77 -1.97
CA VAL A 496 8.36 12.56 -0.72
C VAL A 496 9.15 13.85 -0.91
N TRP A 497 8.75 14.89 -0.18
CA TRP A 497 9.42 16.19 -0.16
C TRP A 497 9.96 16.42 1.24
N LEU A 498 11.28 16.35 1.37
CA LEU A 498 11.97 16.53 2.64
C LEU A 498 12.52 17.97 2.74
N PRO A 499 12.47 18.59 3.93
CA PRO A 499 13.20 19.83 4.17
C PRO A 499 14.71 19.58 4.06
N GLN A 500 15.48 20.67 4.11
CA GLN A 500 16.91 20.54 4.22
C GLN A 500 17.30 20.05 5.63
N GLY A 501 18.16 19.04 5.70
CA GLY A 501 18.68 18.46 6.93
C GLY A 501 18.10 17.09 7.18
#